data_AF-A0A7Y4MVT4-F1
#
_entry.id   AF-A0A7Y4MVT4-F1
#
_cell.length_a   1.000
_cell.length_b   1.000
_cell.length_c   1.000
_cell.angle_alpha   90.00
_cell.angle_beta   90.00
_cell.angle_gamma   90.00
#
_symmetry.space_group_name_H-M   'P 1'
#
loop_
_entity.id
_entity.type
_entity.pdbx_description
1 polymer ?
#
loop_
_entity_poly.entity_id
_entity_poly.type
_entity_poly.pdbx_seq_one_letter_code
_entity_poly.pdbx_strand_id
1 'polypeptide(L)'
;FPAVMADLTARAQTDSVVAYESLRLYDGEYVCVMRQDHPLAAEPLTLDQYCAARHLLVSFSGKPYGFIDEALTALGRERRIVLTVNQFFTAGRVVATTDLLTVLPRHFVGVASLGGELVWRALPMPLPTVHVDALWHRNKGHDAA
;
A
#
# COMPACT_ATOMS: atom_id res chain seq x y z
N PHE A 1 15.10 4.31 2.62
CA PHE A 1 16.54 4.31 2.93
C PHE A 1 17.35 4.06 1.67
N PRO A 2 17.83 5.11 0.99
CA PRO A 2 18.48 4.99 -0.33
C PRO A 2 19.71 4.07 -0.35
N ALA A 3 20.54 4.11 0.70
CA ALA A 3 21.74 3.27 0.80
C ALA A 3 21.42 1.76 0.87
N VAL A 4 20.34 1.39 1.57
CA VAL A 4 19.91 -0.01 1.67
C VAL A 4 19.34 -0.52 0.34
N MET A 5 18.59 0.33 -0.36
CA MET A 5 18.08 -0.01 -1.70
C MET A 5 19.21 -0.22 -2.69
N ALA A 6 20.25 0.64 -2.65
CA ALA A 6 21.44 0.49 -3.50
C ALA A 6 22.22 -0.81 -3.21
N ASP A 7 22.32 -1.22 -1.95
CA ASP A 7 22.98 -2.47 -1.54
C ASP A 7 22.18 -3.72 -1.98
N LEU A 8 20.85 -3.66 -1.88
CA LEU A 8 19.95 -4.72 -2.37
C LEU A 8 19.98 -4.87 -3.89
N THR A 9 20.05 -3.77 -4.66
CA THR A 9 20.24 -3.87 -6.12
C THR A 9 21.65 -4.34 -6.50
N ALA A 10 22.68 -3.96 -5.74
CA ALA A 10 24.05 -4.45 -5.97
C ALA A 10 24.16 -5.98 -5.79
N ARG A 11 23.45 -6.57 -4.82
CA ARG A 11 23.32 -8.04 -4.67
C ARG A 11 22.80 -8.75 -5.91
N ALA A 12 21.85 -8.15 -6.62
CA ALA A 12 21.27 -8.77 -7.82
C ALA A 12 22.23 -8.78 -9.02
N GLN A 13 23.34 -8.03 -8.94
CA GLN A 13 24.26 -7.79 -10.04
C GLN A 13 25.70 -8.28 -9.77
N THR A 14 26.14 -8.44 -8.50
CA THR A 14 27.54 -8.79 -8.20
C THR A 14 27.74 -9.45 -6.83
N ASP A 15 28.78 -10.29 -6.72
CA ASP A 15 29.31 -10.95 -5.51
C ASP A 15 30.05 -9.97 -4.57
N SER A 16 29.42 -8.84 -4.22
CA SER A 16 30.01 -7.78 -3.39
C SER A 16 29.78 -8.01 -1.89
N VAL A 17 30.66 -7.45 -1.05
CA VAL A 17 30.57 -7.54 0.42
C VAL A 17 29.41 -6.68 0.90
N VAL A 18 28.25 -7.31 1.08
CA VAL A 18 27.00 -6.65 1.46
C VAL A 18 27.05 -6.19 2.92
N ALA A 19 26.72 -4.92 3.16
CA ALA A 19 26.69 -4.31 4.48
C ALA A 19 25.38 -4.63 5.22
N TYR A 20 24.32 -4.95 4.48
CA TYR A 20 23.02 -5.30 5.05
C TYR A 20 22.59 -6.73 4.69
N GLU A 21 21.91 -7.37 5.63
CA GLU A 21 21.16 -8.60 5.40
C GLU A 21 19.67 -8.29 5.37
N SER A 22 18.93 -9.14 4.67
CA SER A 22 17.49 -9.01 4.55
C SER A 22 16.81 -10.36 4.66
N LEU A 23 15.60 -10.36 5.20
CA LEU A 23 14.72 -11.52 5.26
C LEU A 23 13.32 -11.10 4.84
N ARG A 24 12.76 -11.80 3.85
CA ARG A 24 11.34 -11.69 3.50
C ARG A 24 10.50 -12.12 4.69
N LEU A 25 9.74 -11.19 5.24
CA LEU A 25 8.78 -11.50 6.30
C LEU A 25 7.47 -11.99 5.69
N TYR A 26 6.91 -11.24 4.75
CA TYR A 26 5.67 -11.60 4.05
C TYR A 26 5.45 -10.73 2.81
N ASP A 27 4.50 -11.17 1.98
CA ASP A 27 3.96 -10.39 0.86
C ASP A 27 2.72 -9.61 1.31
N GLY A 28 2.76 -8.29 1.08
CA GLY A 28 1.68 -7.37 1.38
C GLY A 28 0.60 -7.40 0.31
N GLU A 29 -0.61 -7.77 0.70
CA GLU A 29 -1.83 -7.58 -0.11
C GLU A 29 -2.40 -6.19 0.15
N TYR A 30 -2.69 -5.44 -0.91
CA TYR A 30 -3.40 -4.16 -0.84
C TYR A 30 -4.84 -4.32 -1.35
N VAL A 31 -5.76 -3.66 -0.67
CA VAL A 31 -7.20 -3.73 -0.97
C VAL A 31 -7.81 -2.34 -1.04
N CYS A 32 -8.88 -2.21 -1.82
CA CYS A 32 -9.71 -1.01 -1.84
C CYS A 32 -10.62 -1.04 -0.61
N VAL A 33 -10.64 0.03 0.17
CA VAL A 33 -11.38 0.17 1.43
C VAL A 33 -12.37 1.32 1.31
N MET A 34 -13.56 1.10 1.86
CA MET A 34 -14.68 2.05 1.86
C MET A 34 -15.53 1.85 3.11
N ARG A 35 -16.40 2.80 3.44
CA ARG A 35 -17.40 2.60 4.51
C ARG A 35 -18.35 1.46 4.16
N GLN A 36 -18.89 0.80 5.18
CA GLN A 36 -19.77 -0.35 5.04
C GLN A 36 -20.97 -0.09 4.11
N ASP A 37 -21.60 1.08 4.24
CA ASP A 37 -22.78 1.47 3.47
C ASP A 37 -22.43 2.27 2.19
N HIS A 38 -21.21 2.13 1.69
CA HIS A 38 -20.79 2.79 0.45
C HIS A 38 -21.57 2.21 -0.75
N PRO A 39 -21.99 3.02 -1.75
CA PRO A 39 -22.74 2.51 -2.90
C PRO A 39 -22.02 1.40 -3.69
N LEU A 40 -20.70 1.43 -3.71
CA LEU A 40 -19.85 0.42 -4.36
C LEU A 40 -19.53 -0.80 -3.46
N ALA A 41 -20.07 -0.86 -2.24
CA ALA A 41 -19.77 -1.94 -1.32
C ALA A 41 -20.46 -3.25 -1.72
N ALA A 42 -21.63 -3.23 -2.36
CA ALA A 42 -22.44 -4.45 -2.55
C ALA A 42 -21.81 -5.48 -3.51
N GLU A 43 -21.07 -5.02 -4.51
CA GLU A 43 -20.61 -5.85 -5.63
C GLU A 43 -19.08 -5.84 -5.78
N PRO A 44 -18.50 -6.77 -6.56
CA PRO A 44 -17.11 -6.67 -6.99
C PRO A 44 -16.86 -5.33 -7.68
N LEU A 45 -15.81 -4.65 -7.27
CA LEU A 45 -15.47 -3.34 -7.80
C LEU A 45 -14.94 -3.49 -9.24
N THR A 46 -15.47 -2.71 -10.18
CA THR A 46 -14.93 -2.64 -11.54
C THR A 46 -13.92 -1.51 -11.67
N LEU A 47 -13.07 -1.57 -12.70
CA LEU A 47 -12.08 -0.52 -12.97
C LEU A 47 -12.74 0.83 -13.28
N ASP A 48 -13.88 0.82 -13.98
CA ASP A 48 -14.66 2.02 -14.29
C ASP A 48 -15.25 2.66 -13.03
N GLN A 49 -15.87 1.86 -12.17
CA GLN A 49 -16.40 2.33 -10.88
C GLN A 49 -15.28 2.90 -10.00
N TYR A 50 -14.13 2.22 -9.96
CA TYR A 50 -12.96 2.68 -9.21
C TYR A 50 -12.45 4.04 -9.72
N CYS A 51 -12.26 4.19 -11.03
CA CYS A 51 -11.78 5.44 -11.63
C CYS A 51 -12.77 6.61 -11.44
N ALA A 52 -14.08 6.33 -11.50
CA ALA A 52 -15.12 7.33 -11.34
C ALA A 52 -15.29 7.83 -9.88
N ALA A 53 -14.88 7.03 -8.90
CA ALA A 53 -14.98 7.38 -7.49
C ALA A 53 -13.97 8.48 -7.07
N ARG A 54 -14.22 9.09 -5.91
CA ARG A 54 -13.29 10.01 -5.25
C ARG A 54 -12.39 9.24 -4.30
N HIS A 55 -11.11 9.57 -4.27
CA HIS A 55 -10.10 8.83 -3.53
C HIS A 55 -9.42 9.66 -2.46
N LEU A 56 -9.15 9.01 -1.35
CA LEU A 56 -8.18 9.42 -0.34
C LEU A 56 -6.89 8.62 -0.56
N LEU A 57 -5.80 9.31 -0.86
CA LEU A 57 -4.48 8.71 -1.00
C LEU A 57 -3.74 8.71 0.34
N VAL A 58 -3.12 7.58 0.68
CA VAL A 58 -2.07 7.54 1.71
C VAL A 58 -0.71 7.66 1.03
N SER A 59 -0.02 8.79 1.28
CA SER A 59 1.30 9.09 0.73
C SER A 59 2.25 9.54 1.83
N PHE A 60 3.28 8.74 2.08
CA PHE A 60 4.34 9.10 3.04
C PHE A 60 5.23 10.25 2.55
N SER A 61 5.25 10.49 1.24
CA SER A 61 5.99 11.61 0.63
C SER A 61 5.18 12.92 0.58
N GLY A 62 3.88 12.85 0.85
CA GLY A 62 2.94 13.96 0.66
C GLY A 62 2.57 14.24 -0.80
N LYS A 63 3.21 13.59 -1.77
CA LYS A 63 2.84 13.73 -3.19
C LYS A 63 1.49 13.04 -3.46
N PRO A 64 0.59 13.65 -4.26
CA PRO A 64 -0.71 13.06 -4.64
C PRO A 64 -0.55 12.00 -5.74
N TYR A 65 0.44 11.12 -5.60
CA TYR A 65 0.78 10.08 -6.57
C TYR A 65 1.50 8.93 -5.86
N GLY A 66 1.15 7.69 -6.19
CA GLY A 66 1.83 6.50 -5.68
C GLY A 66 1.69 5.30 -6.62
N PHE A 67 2.13 4.13 -6.16
CA PHE A 67 2.21 2.91 -6.98
C PHE A 67 0.86 2.46 -7.59
N ILE A 68 -0.25 2.80 -6.95
CA ILE A 68 -1.59 2.57 -7.50
C ILE A 68 -1.84 3.44 -8.72
N ASP A 69 -1.38 4.69 -8.70
CA ASP A 69 -1.49 5.63 -9.82
C ASP A 69 -0.57 5.22 -10.97
N GLU A 70 0.61 4.67 -10.67
CA GLU A 70 1.50 4.04 -11.68
C GLU A 70 0.80 2.87 -12.38
N ALA A 71 0.17 1.97 -11.62
CA ALA A 71 -0.57 0.84 -12.17
C ALA A 71 -1.76 1.28 -13.05
N LEU A 72 -2.51 2.31 -12.64
CA LEU A 72 -3.58 2.88 -13.46
C LEU A 72 -3.03 3.53 -14.74
N THR A 73 -1.92 4.26 -14.64
CA THR A 73 -1.28 4.92 -15.77
C THR A 73 -0.85 3.89 -16.82
N ALA A 74 -0.31 2.74 -16.40
CA ALA A 74 0.05 1.64 -17.30
C ALA A 74 -1.16 1.06 -18.06
N LEU A 75 -2.38 1.24 -17.55
CA LEU A 75 -3.63 0.85 -18.20
C LEU A 75 -4.28 1.99 -18.99
N GLY A 76 -3.65 3.18 -19.06
CA GLY A 76 -4.24 4.37 -19.68
C GLY A 76 -5.42 4.94 -18.88
N ARG A 77 -5.42 4.73 -17.55
CA ARG A 77 -6.48 5.13 -16.64
C ARG A 77 -5.95 6.09 -15.58
N GLU A 78 -6.87 6.84 -14.99
CA GLU A 78 -6.60 7.73 -13.86
C GLU A 78 -7.73 7.63 -12.84
N ARG A 79 -7.48 8.14 -11.63
CA ARG A 79 -8.48 8.26 -10.57
C ARG A 79 -8.49 9.68 -10.02
N ARG A 80 -9.59 10.07 -9.37
CA ARG A 80 -9.72 11.40 -8.76
C ARG A 80 -9.29 11.40 -7.29
N ILE A 81 -8.06 11.84 -7.00
CA ILE A 81 -7.59 12.06 -5.63
C ILE A 81 -8.11 13.40 -5.12
N VAL A 82 -8.86 13.39 -4.02
CA VAL A 82 -9.45 14.61 -3.40
C VAL A 82 -8.85 14.94 -2.03
N LEU A 83 -8.17 13.97 -1.41
CA LEU A 83 -7.50 14.15 -0.13
C LEU A 83 -6.24 13.27 -0.10
N THR A 84 -5.16 13.79 0.48
CA THR A 84 -3.93 13.04 0.74
C THR A 84 -3.60 13.13 2.22
N VAL A 85 -3.30 11.99 2.84
CA VAL A 85 -2.82 11.87 4.22
C VAL A 85 -1.57 11.00 4.24
N ASN A 86 -0.84 10.97 5.36
CA ASN A 86 0.37 10.15 5.51
C ASN A 86 0.23 9.02 6.54
N GLN A 87 -0.98 8.77 7.06
CA GLN A 87 -1.26 7.76 8.08
C GLN A 87 -2.43 6.87 7.68
N PHE A 88 -2.26 5.54 7.70
CA PHE A 88 -3.33 4.59 7.37
C PHE A 88 -4.52 4.67 8.33
N PHE A 89 -4.27 4.88 9.62
CA PHE A 89 -5.35 5.02 10.61
C PHE A 89 -6.22 6.24 10.32
N THR A 90 -5.62 7.39 10.02
CA THR A 90 -6.35 8.60 9.62
C THR A 90 -7.15 8.38 8.35
N ALA A 91 -6.59 7.69 7.36
CA ALA A 91 -7.31 7.34 6.13
C ALA A 91 -8.56 6.52 6.41
N GLY A 92 -8.45 5.47 7.24
CA GLY A 92 -9.60 4.65 7.65
C GLY A 92 -10.68 5.48 8.35
N ARG A 93 -10.30 6.36 9.28
CA ARG A 93 -11.24 7.23 10.00
C ARG A 93 -12.01 8.18 9.07
N VAL A 94 -11.35 8.74 8.07
CA VAL A 94 -12.02 9.65 7.12
C VAL A 94 -12.93 8.86 6.18
N VAL A 95 -12.47 7.71 5.70
CA VAL A 95 -13.26 6.86 4.79
C VAL A 95 -14.50 6.30 5.48
N ALA A 96 -14.43 5.98 6.78
CA ALA A 96 -15.59 5.49 7.54
C ALA A 96 -16.79 6.46 7.51
N THR A 97 -16.55 7.76 7.39
CA THR A 97 -17.59 8.80 7.44
C THR A 97 -17.83 9.50 6.09
N THR A 98 -17.24 9.00 4.99
CA THR A 98 -17.33 9.66 3.67
C THR A 98 -17.52 8.67 2.52
N ASP A 99 -17.94 9.18 1.35
CA ASP A 99 -17.97 8.41 0.10
C ASP A 99 -16.63 8.46 -0.64
N LEU A 100 -15.54 8.23 0.10
CA LEU A 100 -14.20 8.12 -0.44
C LEU A 100 -13.76 6.66 -0.46
N LEU A 101 -13.04 6.29 -1.51
CA LEU A 101 -12.25 5.07 -1.54
C LEU A 101 -10.84 5.36 -1.03
N THR A 102 -10.22 4.39 -0.36
CA THR A 102 -8.78 4.42 -0.08
C THR A 102 -8.16 3.06 -0.31
N VAL A 103 -6.84 2.99 -0.36
CA VAL A 103 -6.10 1.73 -0.55
C VAL A 103 -5.22 1.50 0.67
N LEU A 104 -5.46 0.40 1.37
CA LEU A 104 -4.73 0.00 2.58
C LEU A 104 -4.13 -1.39 2.40
N PRO A 105 -3.02 -1.72 3.10
CA PRO A 105 -2.64 -3.11 3.27
C PRO A 105 -3.76 -3.87 3.99
N ARG A 106 -4.10 -5.07 3.53
CA ARG A 106 -5.23 -5.87 4.02
C ARG A 106 -5.21 -6.05 5.54
N HIS A 107 -4.04 -6.33 6.12
CA HIS A 107 -3.88 -6.52 7.56
C HIS A 107 -4.12 -5.25 8.39
N PHE A 108 -4.07 -4.06 7.77
CA PHE A 108 -4.41 -2.80 8.44
C PHE A 108 -5.91 -2.50 8.49
N VAL A 109 -6.74 -3.17 7.67
CA VAL A 109 -8.18 -2.84 7.58
C VAL A 109 -8.89 -3.03 8.92
N GLY A 110 -8.58 -4.11 9.63
CA GLY A 110 -9.14 -4.36 10.97
C GLY A 110 -8.71 -3.32 12.00
N VAL A 111 -7.44 -2.88 11.96
CA VAL A 111 -6.89 -1.86 12.87
C VAL A 111 -7.44 -0.47 12.55
N ALA A 112 -7.68 -0.18 11.28
CA ALA A 112 -8.24 1.09 10.82
C ALA A 112 -9.76 1.20 11.07
N SER A 113 -10.44 0.09 11.36
CA SER A 113 -11.88 0.03 11.63
C SER A 113 -12.16 0.05 13.13
N LEU A 114 -12.80 1.10 13.62
CA LEU A 114 -13.23 1.21 15.02
C LEU A 114 -14.66 0.67 15.19
N GLY A 115 -14.86 -0.63 14.92
CA GLY A 115 -16.16 -1.28 15.15
C GLY A 115 -16.88 -1.80 13.90
N GLY A 116 -16.15 -2.11 12.82
CA GLY A 116 -16.73 -2.78 11.64
C GLY A 116 -17.28 -1.82 10.57
N GLU A 117 -17.08 -0.51 10.73
CA GLU A 117 -17.58 0.51 9.79
C GLU A 117 -16.93 0.48 8.40
N LEU A 118 -15.89 -0.34 8.21
CA LEU A 118 -15.13 -0.42 6.97
C LEU A 118 -15.28 -1.80 6.33
N VAL A 119 -15.47 -1.81 5.02
CA VAL A 119 -15.44 -3.00 4.18
C VAL A 119 -14.37 -2.83 3.11
N TRP A 120 -13.91 -3.95 2.55
CA TRP A 120 -12.88 -3.94 1.51
C TRP A 120 -13.29 -4.77 0.30
N ARG A 121 -12.73 -4.41 -0.86
CA ARG A 121 -12.86 -5.13 -2.13
C ARG A 121 -11.47 -5.30 -2.74
N ALA A 122 -11.31 -6.35 -3.54
CA ALA A 122 -10.10 -6.52 -4.34
C ALA A 122 -9.93 -5.31 -5.28
N LEU A 123 -8.68 -4.96 -5.57
CA LEU A 123 -8.39 -3.89 -6.53
C LEU A 123 -8.68 -4.40 -7.95
N PRO A 124 -9.38 -3.61 -8.79
CA PRO A 124 -9.82 -4.03 -10.11
C PRO A 124 -8.72 -3.93 -11.18
N MET A 125 -7.47 -4.09 -10.77
CA MET A 125 -6.30 -4.07 -11.63
C MET A 125 -5.19 -4.93 -11.02
N PRO A 126 -4.31 -5.51 -11.86
CA PRO A 126 -3.12 -6.18 -11.35
C PRO A 126 -2.21 -5.16 -10.68
N LEU A 127 -1.59 -5.58 -9.57
CA LEU A 127 -0.58 -4.80 -8.87
C LEU A 127 0.68 -5.64 -8.70
N PRO A 128 1.87 -5.01 -8.73
CA PRO A 128 3.08 -5.70 -8.31
C PRO A 128 2.93 -6.12 -6.86
N THR A 129 3.44 -7.31 -6.53
CA THR A 129 3.48 -7.78 -5.14
C THR A 129 4.32 -6.81 -4.32
N VAL A 130 3.72 -6.26 -3.26
CA VAL A 130 4.45 -5.43 -2.31
C VAL A 130 5.10 -6.35 -1.29
N HIS A 131 6.37 -6.14 -1.03
CA HIS A 131 7.15 -7.01 -0.17
C HIS A 131 7.49 -6.31 1.13
N VAL A 132 7.39 -7.04 2.25
CA VAL A 132 7.83 -6.56 3.55
C VAL A 132 9.06 -7.38 3.96
N ASP A 133 10.19 -6.69 4.01
CA ASP A 133 11.50 -7.25 4.34
C ASP A 133 11.98 -6.68 5.68
N ALA A 134 12.49 -7.55 6.55
CA ALA A 134 13.36 -7.13 7.64
C ALA A 134 14.74 -6.81 7.06
N LEU A 135 15.37 -5.74 7.55
CA LEU A 135 16.67 -5.26 7.10
C LEU A 135 17.53 -4.95 8.32
N TRP A 136 18.72 -5.53 8.39
CA TRP A 136 19.69 -5.28 9.46
C TRP A 136 21.11 -5.20 8.91
N HIS A 137 21.98 -4.46 9.61
CA HIS A 137 23.38 -4.38 9.22
C HIS A 137 24.08 -5.71 9.57
N ARG A 138 24.90 -6.20 8.64
CA ARG A 138 25.73 -7.39 8.86
C ARG A 138 26.88 -7.03 9.80
N ASN A 139 26.68 -7.31 11.09
CA ASN A 139 27.73 -7.08 12.07
C ASN A 139 28.86 -8.10 11.87
N LYS A 140 30.10 -7.63 11.67
CA LYS A 140 31.29 -8.47 11.80
C LYS A 140 31.60 -8.67 13.30
N GLY A 141 30.82 -9.50 13.98
CA GLY A 141 31.08 -9.85 15.38
C GLY A 141 29.83 -10.21 16.16
N HIS A 142 29.66 -11.52 16.37
CA HIS A 142 28.80 -12.20 17.33
C HIS A 142 27.29 -12.26 17.05
N ASP A 143 26.91 -13.41 16.49
CA ASP A 143 25.72 -14.15 16.94
C ASP A 143 25.79 -14.40 18.45
N ALA A 144 24.74 -14.01 19.16
CA ALA A 144 23.93 -14.92 19.98
C ALA A 144 22.73 -14.15 20.54
N ALA A 145 21.53 -14.69 20.30
CA ALA A 145 20.39 -14.57 21.21
C ALA A 145 19.94 -16.00 21.55
#